data_AF-A0A370X9T0-F1
#
_entry.id   AF-A0A370X9T0-F1
#
_cell.length_a   1.000
_cell.length_b   1.000
_cell.length_c   1.000
_cell.angle_alpha   90.00
_cell.angle_beta   90.00
_cell.angle_gamma   90.00
#
_symmetry.space_group_name_H-M   'P 1'
#
loop_
_entity.id
_entity.type
_entity.pdbx_description
1 polymer ?
#
loop_
_entity_poly.entity_id
_entity_poly.type
_entity_poly.pdbx_seq_one_letter_code
_entity_poly.pdbx_strand_id
1 'polypeptide(L)'
;MANLNRKAPGAAQDDASSASAEPAAQHDFDWQLGTWRIHMSRLKDPLTGSHTWAPLDGTVAVDRVWGGRANLAVIDTQGPSGHLQFLSLRLYNPKKQQWSLNFAKRGGGELGIPMVGVFKNGSGEFYSKDQLNGHAIDCRFIFSQLKGAASEEQAFSSDAGKTWEVNWINNSSLATQATTAMR
;
A
#
# COMPACT_ATOMS: atom_id res chain seq x y z
N MET A 1 33.46 11.59 -2.33
CA MET A 1 32.01 11.38 -2.10
C MET A 1 31.57 10.20 -2.94
N ALA A 2 31.18 9.09 -2.30
CA ALA A 2 30.94 7.82 -2.97
C ALA A 2 29.58 7.81 -3.69
N ASN A 3 29.59 7.37 -4.94
CA ASN A 3 28.42 7.24 -5.81
C ASN A 3 27.67 5.94 -5.44
N LEU A 4 26.47 6.04 -4.82
CA LEU A 4 25.73 4.90 -4.26
C LEU A 4 24.89 4.10 -5.29
N ASN A 5 24.96 4.43 -6.57
CA ASN A 5 24.23 3.70 -7.61
C ASN A 5 25.17 2.76 -8.39
N ARG A 6 25.28 1.50 -7.95
CA ARG A 6 25.91 0.44 -8.76
C ARG A 6 24.94 0.02 -9.88
N LYS A 7 25.37 0.22 -11.13
CA LYS A 7 24.67 -0.16 -12.37
C LYS A 7 25.16 -1.54 -12.81
N ALA A 8 24.27 -2.47 -13.17
CA ALA A 8 24.63 -3.70 -13.88
C ALA A 8 24.66 -3.46 -15.41
N PRO A 9 25.52 -4.16 -16.19
CA PRO A 9 25.58 -4.02 -17.66
C PRO A 9 24.46 -4.82 -18.35
N GLY A 10 23.97 -4.30 -19.49
CA GLY A 10 22.69 -4.67 -20.10
C GLY A 10 22.73 -5.38 -21.46
N ALA A 11 21.56 -5.42 -22.10
CA ALA A 11 21.24 -5.62 -23.53
C ALA A 11 19.69 -5.51 -23.63
N ALA A 12 18.99 -5.05 -24.66
CA ALA A 12 19.20 -4.23 -25.84
C ALA A 12 17.78 -3.74 -26.27
N GLN A 13 17.77 -2.69 -27.11
CA GLN A 13 16.68 -2.04 -27.87
C GLN A 13 15.70 -3.01 -28.60
N ASP A 14 14.49 -2.69 -29.08
CA ASP A 14 13.70 -1.48 -29.37
C ASP A 14 12.20 -1.90 -29.27
N ASP A 15 11.26 -0.99 -28.98
CA ASP A 15 10.29 -0.49 -29.98
C ASP A 15 9.30 0.52 -29.37
N ALA A 16 8.88 1.45 -30.22
CA ALA A 16 8.21 2.69 -29.85
C ALA A 16 6.72 2.56 -29.51
N SER A 17 6.27 3.53 -28.69
CA SER A 17 4.92 4.11 -28.61
C SER A 17 4.14 3.87 -27.31
N SER A 18 4.34 4.79 -26.35
CA SER A 18 3.27 5.29 -25.46
C SER A 18 3.72 6.56 -24.71
N ALA A 19 4.17 7.57 -25.47
CA ALA A 19 4.40 8.90 -24.93
C ALA A 19 3.06 9.63 -24.72
N SER A 20 2.34 9.29 -23.64
CA SER A 20 1.25 10.12 -23.06
C SER A 20 0.65 9.60 -21.74
N ALA A 21 1.12 8.49 -21.16
CA ALA A 21 0.58 7.95 -19.89
C ALA A 21 1.42 8.24 -18.63
N GLU A 22 2.70 8.62 -18.77
CA GLU A 22 3.61 8.78 -17.62
C GLU A 22 3.20 9.83 -16.59
N PRO A 23 2.77 11.06 -16.99
CA PRO A 23 2.35 12.05 -16.00
C PRO A 23 1.14 11.54 -15.20
N ALA A 24 0.20 10.85 -15.84
CA ALA A 24 -1.01 10.37 -15.18
C ALA A 24 -0.71 9.27 -14.16
N ALA A 25 0.10 8.27 -14.53
CA ALA A 25 0.40 7.14 -13.65
C ALA A 25 1.23 7.53 -12.41
N GLN A 26 2.06 8.57 -12.51
CA GLN A 26 2.76 9.14 -11.36
C GLN A 26 1.83 9.84 -10.35
N HIS A 27 0.57 10.08 -10.71
CA HIS A 27 -0.43 10.68 -9.84
C HIS A 27 -1.52 9.70 -9.40
N ASP A 28 -1.33 8.39 -9.63
CA ASP A 28 -2.33 7.37 -9.30
C ASP A 28 -2.69 7.29 -7.80
N PHE A 29 -1.85 7.82 -6.90
CA PHE A 29 -2.12 7.89 -5.46
C PHE A 29 -2.62 9.27 -4.98
N ASP A 30 -2.75 10.26 -5.86
CA ASP A 30 -3.15 11.62 -5.46
C ASP A 30 -4.53 11.66 -4.78
N TRP A 31 -5.38 10.66 -5.05
CA TRP A 31 -6.69 10.51 -4.41
C TRP A 31 -6.61 10.36 -2.88
N GLN A 32 -5.51 9.81 -2.32
CA GLN A 32 -5.41 9.55 -0.87
C GLN A 32 -4.67 10.67 -0.11
N LEU A 33 -4.24 11.74 -0.78
CA LEU A 33 -3.52 12.83 -0.12
C LEU A 33 -4.35 13.46 1.00
N GLY A 34 -3.67 13.88 2.07
CA GLY A 34 -4.29 14.43 3.27
C GLY A 34 -4.65 13.36 4.29
N THR A 35 -5.64 13.65 5.13
CA THR A 35 -6.02 12.79 6.25
C THR A 35 -7.39 12.14 6.02
N TRP A 36 -7.42 10.83 6.16
CA TRP A 36 -8.62 10.00 5.99
C TRP A 36 -8.91 9.25 7.29
N ARG A 37 -10.19 9.13 7.63
CA ARG A 37 -10.66 8.20 8.65
C ARG A 37 -10.68 6.80 8.05
N ILE A 38 -10.28 5.81 8.84
CA ILE A 38 -10.20 4.41 8.42
C ILE A 38 -10.92 3.51 9.42
N HIS A 39 -11.65 2.54 8.86
CA HIS A 39 -12.29 1.44 9.57
C HIS A 39 -11.69 0.15 9.03
N MET A 40 -10.86 -0.48 9.85
CA MET A 40 -10.05 -1.63 9.47
C MET A 40 -10.48 -2.88 10.21
N SER A 41 -10.26 -4.02 9.57
CA SER A 41 -10.37 -5.32 10.20
C SER A 41 -9.25 -6.22 9.68
N ARG A 42 -8.57 -6.91 10.59
CA ARG A 42 -7.53 -7.89 10.26
C ARG A 42 -7.93 -9.29 10.71
N LEU A 43 -7.67 -10.29 9.89
CA LEU A 43 -7.86 -11.69 10.25
C LEU A 43 -6.75 -12.11 11.21
N LYS A 44 -7.11 -12.74 12.32
CA LYS A 44 -6.13 -13.37 13.22
C LYS A 44 -5.73 -14.71 12.63
N ASP A 45 -4.43 -15.01 12.64
CA ASP A 45 -3.88 -16.29 12.20
C ASP A 45 -4.31 -16.67 10.76
N PRO A 46 -3.92 -15.87 9.75
CA PRO A 46 -4.26 -16.16 8.36
C PRO A 46 -3.63 -17.49 7.90
N LEU A 47 -4.31 -18.13 6.95
CA LEU A 47 -3.99 -19.43 6.34
C LEU A 47 -4.09 -20.64 7.29
N THR A 48 -4.76 -20.48 8.43
CA THR A 48 -5.03 -21.58 9.38
C THR A 48 -6.49 -21.99 9.42
N GLY A 49 -7.35 -21.45 8.54
CA GLY A 49 -8.81 -21.62 8.60
C GLY A 49 -9.48 -20.75 9.67
N SER A 50 -8.82 -19.67 10.09
CA SER A 50 -9.38 -18.74 11.06
C SER A 50 -10.55 -17.95 10.48
N HIS A 51 -11.52 -17.65 11.34
CA HIS A 51 -12.63 -16.73 11.04
C HIS A 51 -12.68 -15.56 12.04
N THR A 52 -11.63 -15.39 12.83
CA THR A 52 -11.60 -14.37 13.90
C THR A 52 -11.01 -13.07 13.37
N TRP A 53 -11.85 -12.05 13.30
CA TRP A 53 -11.45 -10.71 12.86
C TRP A 53 -11.25 -9.77 14.04
N ALA A 54 -10.22 -8.92 13.95
CA ALA A 54 -9.92 -7.90 14.94
C ALA A 54 -10.16 -6.50 14.34
N PRO A 55 -11.18 -5.76 14.81
CA PRO A 55 -11.45 -4.41 14.33
C PRO A 55 -10.44 -3.40 14.87
N LEU A 56 -10.17 -2.38 14.08
CA LEU A 56 -9.26 -1.28 14.32
C LEU A 56 -9.85 -0.01 13.69
N ASP A 57 -9.85 1.10 14.41
CA ASP A 57 -10.31 2.40 13.93
C ASP A 57 -9.17 3.41 14.03
N GLY A 58 -9.12 4.37 13.10
CA GLY A 58 -8.13 5.44 13.22
C GLY A 58 -8.03 6.31 11.98
N THR A 59 -6.79 6.69 11.63
CA THR A 59 -6.51 7.56 10.50
C THR A 59 -5.35 7.08 9.65
N VAL A 60 -5.41 7.41 8.37
CA VAL A 60 -4.24 7.45 7.49
C VAL A 60 -3.98 8.89 7.07
N ALA A 61 -2.74 9.36 7.26
CA ALA A 61 -2.26 10.64 6.76
C ALA A 61 -1.26 10.40 5.63
N VAL A 62 -1.48 11.00 4.46
CA VAL A 62 -0.64 10.80 3.29
C VAL A 62 -0.06 12.12 2.81
N ASP A 63 1.27 12.22 2.86
CA ASP A 63 2.02 13.39 2.42
C ASP A 63 2.85 13.12 1.17
N ARG A 64 2.99 14.14 0.33
CA ARG A 64 3.83 14.10 -0.87
C ARG A 64 5.30 14.04 -0.50
N VAL A 65 6.07 13.25 -1.24
CA VAL A 65 7.53 13.23 -1.23
C VAL A 65 8.03 13.66 -2.60
N TRP A 66 9.03 14.55 -2.63
CA TRP A 66 9.62 15.11 -3.85
C TRP A 66 8.59 15.66 -4.86
N GLY A 67 7.60 16.40 -4.35
CA GLY A 67 6.56 17.02 -5.19
C GLY A 67 5.52 16.04 -5.74
N GLY A 68 5.41 14.83 -5.19
CA GLY A 68 4.45 13.80 -5.61
C GLY A 68 5.06 12.65 -6.42
N ARG A 69 6.39 12.63 -6.60
CA ARG A 69 7.10 11.49 -7.21
C ARG A 69 7.12 10.25 -6.31
N ALA A 70 6.77 10.45 -5.04
CA ALA A 70 6.53 9.45 -4.03
C ALA A 70 5.51 10.03 -3.02
N ASN A 71 4.99 9.18 -2.15
CA ASN A 71 4.25 9.63 -0.97
C ASN A 71 4.54 8.74 0.24
N LEU A 72 4.29 9.29 1.43
CA LEU A 72 4.38 8.56 2.68
C LEU A 72 2.99 8.53 3.31
N ALA A 73 2.43 7.33 3.44
CA ALA A 73 1.22 7.10 4.22
C ALA A 73 1.63 6.70 5.65
N VAL A 74 1.14 7.40 6.66
CA VAL A 74 1.27 7.05 8.08
C VAL A 74 -0.10 6.63 8.59
N ILE A 75 -0.18 5.41 9.11
CA ILE A 75 -1.38 4.80 9.62
C ILE A 75 -1.27 4.73 11.15
N ASP A 76 -2.30 5.21 11.83
CA ASP A 76 -2.43 5.18 13.27
C ASP A 76 -3.84 4.69 13.65
N THR A 77 -3.91 3.53 14.30
CA THR A 77 -5.18 2.86 14.61
C THR A 77 -5.19 2.25 15.99
N GLN A 78 -6.36 2.22 16.62
CA GLN A 78 -6.61 1.59 17.91
C GLN A 78 -7.77 0.60 17.78
N GLY A 79 -7.69 -0.49 18.52
CA GLY A 79 -8.82 -1.41 18.65
C GLY A 79 -8.70 -2.30 19.89
N PRO A 80 -9.61 -3.28 20.05
CA PRO A 80 -9.57 -4.22 21.18
C PRO A 80 -8.28 -5.05 21.23
N SER A 81 -7.61 -5.21 20.09
CA SER A 81 -6.34 -5.94 19.98
C SER A 81 -5.10 -5.05 20.18
N GLY A 82 -5.29 -3.79 20.59
CA GLY A 82 -4.22 -2.83 20.88
C GLY A 82 -4.08 -1.72 19.86
N HIS A 83 -2.99 -0.95 20.03
CA HIS A 83 -2.59 0.15 19.17
C HIS A 83 -1.71 -0.38 18.04
N LEU A 84 -2.01 0.01 16.81
CA LEU A 84 -1.25 -0.39 15.63
C LEU A 84 -0.89 0.84 14.82
N GLN A 85 0.42 1.05 14.67
CA GLN A 85 1.01 2.12 13.87
C GLN A 85 1.97 1.53 12.83
N PHE A 86 1.81 1.94 11.58
CA PHE A 86 2.69 1.57 10.49
C PHE A 86 2.72 2.66 9.43
N LEU A 87 3.69 2.59 8.53
CA LEU A 87 3.80 3.47 7.38
C LEU A 87 3.89 2.68 6.09
N SER A 88 3.58 3.34 4.98
CA SER A 88 3.84 2.87 3.63
C SER A 88 4.57 3.97 2.86
N LEU A 89 5.85 3.75 2.55
CA LEU A 89 6.56 4.59 1.59
C LEU A 89 6.25 4.07 0.19
N ARG A 90 5.56 4.90 -0.61
CA ARG A 90 5.13 4.56 -1.96
C ARG A 90 6.02 5.26 -2.98
N LEU A 91 6.71 4.48 -3.81
CA LEU A 91 7.68 5.00 -4.79
C LEU A 91 7.23 4.66 -6.21
N TYR A 92 7.18 5.67 -7.07
CA TYR A 92 6.92 5.47 -8.49
C TYR A 92 8.23 5.24 -9.26
N ASN A 93 8.25 4.19 -10.08
CA ASN A 93 9.32 3.91 -11.02
C ASN A 93 8.86 4.31 -12.43
N PRO A 94 9.32 5.45 -12.98
CA PRO A 94 8.88 5.89 -14.31
C PRO A 94 9.27 4.90 -15.41
N LYS A 95 10.48 4.33 -15.34
CA LYS A 95 10.96 3.38 -16.37
C LYS A 95 10.11 2.11 -16.48
N LYS A 96 9.56 1.64 -15.36
CA LYS A 96 8.69 0.46 -15.31
C LYS A 96 7.21 0.81 -15.29
N GLN A 97 6.89 2.11 -15.18
CA GLN A 97 5.54 2.63 -14.97
C GLN A 97 4.80 1.90 -13.83
N GLN A 98 5.50 1.67 -12.73
CA GLN A 98 5.04 0.85 -11.60
C GLN A 98 5.22 1.59 -10.29
N TRP A 99 4.32 1.33 -9.36
CA TRP A 99 4.45 1.74 -7.98
C TRP A 99 4.98 0.58 -7.13
N SER A 100 5.73 0.93 -6.08
CA SER A 100 6.09 0.00 -5.01
C SER A 100 5.57 0.51 -3.67
N LEU A 101 5.01 -0.38 -2.86
CA LEU A 101 4.55 -0.12 -1.49
C LEU A 101 5.55 -0.74 -0.52
N ASN A 102 6.22 0.09 0.26
CA ASN A 102 7.26 -0.33 1.20
C ASN A 102 6.74 -0.10 2.62
N PHE A 103 6.24 -1.15 3.26
CA PHE A 103 5.63 -1.05 4.58
C PHE A 103 6.66 -1.16 5.70
N ALA A 104 6.46 -0.41 6.79
CA ALA A 104 7.19 -0.59 8.05
C ALA A 104 6.25 -0.44 9.23
N LYS A 105 6.41 -1.28 10.25
CA LYS A 105 5.67 -1.19 11.52
C LYS A 105 6.47 -0.35 12.52
N ARG A 106 5.78 0.40 13.38
CA ARG A 106 6.44 1.12 14.48
C ARG A 106 7.20 0.11 15.36
N GLY A 107 8.46 0.43 15.64
CA GLY A 107 9.35 -0.42 16.44
C GLY A 107 9.97 -1.60 15.68
N GLY A 108 9.63 -1.81 14.40
CA GLY A 108 10.20 -2.88 13.58
C GLY A 108 11.58 -2.56 13.01
N GLY A 109 11.91 -1.29 12.78
CA GLY A 109 13.24 -0.86 12.31
C GLY A 109 13.56 -1.16 10.85
N GLU A 110 12.68 -1.85 10.12
CA GLU A 110 12.93 -2.35 8.76
C GLU A 110 11.75 -2.07 7.83
N LEU A 111 12.04 -1.92 6.53
CA LEU A 111 11.04 -1.96 5.46
C LEU A 111 10.84 -3.41 5.03
N GLY A 112 9.58 -3.82 4.92
CA GLY A 112 9.20 -5.13 4.40
C GLY A 112 9.47 -5.28 2.91
N ILE A 113 9.23 -6.48 2.38
CA ILE A 113 9.37 -6.76 0.95
C ILE A 113 8.38 -5.86 0.18
N PRO A 114 8.86 -5.09 -0.83
CA PRO A 114 7.99 -4.17 -1.55
C PRO A 114 6.91 -4.93 -2.32
N MET A 115 5.67 -4.47 -2.19
CA MET A 115 4.60 -4.89 -3.10
C MET A 115 4.65 -4.03 -4.35
N VAL A 116 4.73 -4.64 -5.53
CA VAL A 116 4.86 -3.93 -6.81
C VAL A 116 3.57 -4.07 -7.61
N GLY A 117 3.13 -2.97 -8.21
CA GLY A 117 1.83 -2.91 -8.85
C GLY A 117 1.62 -1.70 -9.74
N VAL A 118 0.43 -1.65 -10.32
CA VAL A 118 -0.05 -0.57 -11.18
C VAL A 118 -1.52 -0.31 -10.92
N PHE A 119 -1.99 0.89 -11.28
CA PHE A 119 -3.42 1.15 -11.38
C PHE A 119 -3.92 0.84 -12.78
N LYS A 120 -5.10 0.22 -12.86
CA LYS A 120 -5.85 -0.04 -14.08
C LYS A 120 -7.33 0.19 -13.79
N ASN A 121 -8.00 0.93 -14.67
CA ASN A 121 -9.45 1.14 -14.62
C ASN A 121 -9.98 1.64 -13.25
N GLY A 122 -9.21 2.47 -12.54
CA GLY A 122 -9.60 3.04 -11.25
C GLY A 122 -9.38 2.14 -10.03
N SER A 123 -8.68 1.02 -10.20
CA SER A 123 -8.23 0.14 -9.11
C SER A 123 -6.73 -0.08 -9.18
N GLY A 124 -6.07 -0.17 -8.02
CA GLY A 124 -4.65 -0.50 -7.90
C GLY A 124 -4.48 -1.94 -7.44
N GLU A 125 -3.63 -2.71 -8.11
CA GLU A 125 -3.29 -4.07 -7.68
C GLU A 125 -1.78 -4.24 -7.54
N PHE A 126 -1.37 -4.77 -6.39
CA PHE A 126 0.02 -4.87 -5.97
C PHE A 126 0.32 -6.26 -5.44
N TYR A 127 1.50 -6.77 -5.76
CA TYR A 127 1.90 -8.14 -5.44
C TYR A 127 3.31 -8.20 -4.84
N SER A 128 3.52 -9.11 -3.90
CA SER A 128 4.85 -9.51 -3.43
C SER A 128 4.92 -11.01 -3.17
N LYS A 129 6.15 -11.53 -3.09
CA LYS A 129 6.46 -12.85 -2.54
C LYS A 129 7.00 -12.63 -1.13
N ASP A 130 6.35 -13.20 -0.13
CA ASP A 130 6.69 -12.99 1.28
C ASP A 130 6.76 -14.32 2.04
N GLN A 131 6.95 -14.25 3.36
CA GLN A 131 6.91 -15.39 4.25
C GLN A 131 5.93 -15.15 5.40
N LEU A 132 5.12 -16.16 5.70
CA LEU A 132 4.31 -16.23 6.91
C LEU A 132 4.77 -17.42 7.73
N ASN A 133 5.25 -17.17 8.95
CA ASN A 133 5.77 -18.21 9.85
C ASN A 133 6.84 -19.11 9.19
N GLY A 134 7.69 -18.52 8.33
CA GLY A 134 8.74 -19.24 7.60
C GLY A 134 8.28 -19.96 6.32
N HIS A 135 6.99 -19.92 5.99
CA HIS A 135 6.45 -20.50 4.77
C HIS A 135 6.28 -19.43 3.69
N ALA A 136 6.73 -19.73 2.47
CA ALA A 136 6.54 -18.83 1.33
C ALA A 136 5.04 -18.62 1.04
N ILE A 137 4.67 -17.36 0.84
CA ILE A 137 3.31 -16.95 0.45
C ILE A 137 3.37 -15.91 -0.66
N ASP A 138 2.27 -15.81 -1.41
CA ASP A 138 2.01 -14.68 -2.29
C ASP A 138 1.09 -13.70 -1.57
N CYS A 139 1.46 -12.42 -1.59
CA CYS A 139 0.66 -11.35 -1.01
C CYS A 139 0.08 -10.49 -2.14
N ARG A 140 -1.19 -10.13 -2.01
CA ARG A 140 -1.88 -9.19 -2.90
C ARG A 140 -2.48 -8.05 -2.08
N PHE A 141 -2.33 -6.83 -2.57
CA PHE A 141 -2.95 -5.64 -2.01
C PHE A 141 -3.75 -4.92 -3.10
N ILE A 142 -5.01 -4.63 -2.82
CA ILE A 142 -5.94 -3.99 -3.75
C ILE A 142 -6.37 -2.63 -3.19
N PHE A 143 -6.38 -1.62 -4.04
CA PHE A 143 -7.06 -0.34 -3.81
C PHE A 143 -8.23 -0.24 -4.80
N SER A 144 -9.42 0.11 -4.32
CA SER A 144 -10.63 0.24 -5.15
C SER A 144 -11.59 1.30 -4.61
N GLN A 145 -12.61 1.64 -5.39
CA GLN A 145 -13.67 2.61 -5.01
C GLN A 145 -13.16 4.02 -4.65
N LEU A 146 -12.12 4.50 -5.33
CA LEU A 146 -11.28 5.66 -4.97
C LEU A 146 -11.92 7.06 -5.10
N LYS A 147 -13.25 7.15 -5.14
CA LYS A 147 -13.97 8.42 -5.36
C LYS A 147 -14.75 8.80 -4.10
N GLY A 148 -14.18 9.71 -3.29
CA GLY A 148 -14.80 10.20 -2.05
C GLY A 148 -14.80 9.21 -0.88
N ALA A 149 -14.53 7.94 -1.16
CA ALA A 149 -14.19 6.87 -0.24
C ALA A 149 -13.04 6.07 -0.87
N ALA A 150 -12.51 5.07 -0.17
CA ALA A 150 -11.74 4.00 -0.79
C ALA A 150 -11.87 2.72 0.03
N SER A 151 -11.80 1.59 -0.67
CA SER A 151 -11.72 0.26 -0.08
C SER A 151 -10.38 -0.36 -0.42
N GLU A 152 -9.70 -0.89 0.59
CA GLU A 152 -8.41 -1.53 0.48
C GLU A 152 -8.48 -2.95 1.07
N GLU A 153 -7.83 -3.89 0.40
CA GLU A 153 -7.85 -5.30 0.78
C GLU A 153 -6.45 -5.89 0.69
N GLN A 154 -6.05 -6.68 1.69
CA GLN A 154 -4.89 -7.58 1.59
C GLN A 154 -5.36 -9.04 1.61
N ALA A 155 -4.77 -9.84 0.73
CA ALA A 155 -4.98 -11.29 0.71
C ALA A 155 -3.65 -12.04 0.63
N PHE A 156 -3.63 -13.24 1.22
CA PHE A 156 -2.51 -14.18 1.15
C PHE A 156 -2.90 -15.41 0.36
N SER A 157 -1.91 -16.02 -0.28
CA SER A 157 -2.03 -17.28 -0.99
C SER A 157 -0.87 -18.20 -0.62
N SER A 158 -1.18 -19.45 -0.29
CA SER A 158 -0.21 -20.52 -0.05
C SER A 158 -0.04 -21.47 -1.24
N ASP A 159 -0.72 -21.21 -2.36
CA ASP A 159 -0.79 -22.11 -3.52
C ASP A 159 -0.39 -21.44 -4.84
N ALA A 160 0.52 -20.46 -4.74
CA ALA A 160 1.04 -19.65 -5.84
C ALA A 160 -0.06 -18.85 -6.58
N GLY A 161 -0.99 -18.28 -5.82
CA GLY A 161 -2.02 -17.36 -6.31
C GLY A 161 -3.23 -18.03 -6.93
N LYS A 162 -3.41 -19.35 -6.77
CA LYS A 162 -4.61 -20.06 -7.26
C LYS A 162 -5.82 -19.75 -6.40
N THR A 163 -5.62 -19.68 -5.08
CA THR A 163 -6.62 -19.24 -4.12
C THR A 163 -6.07 -18.11 -3.25
N TRP A 164 -6.96 -17.25 -2.76
CA TRP A 164 -6.62 -16.06 -1.99
C TRP A 164 -7.51 -15.97 -0.75
N GLU A 165 -6.90 -15.87 0.43
CA GLU A 165 -7.60 -15.60 1.68
C GLU A 165 -7.40 -14.13 2.08
N VAL A 166 -8.51 -13.39 2.11
CA VAL A 166 -8.52 -12.01 2.58
C VAL A 166 -8.20 -11.99 4.06
N ASN A 167 -7.14 -11.26 4.43
CA ASN A 167 -6.68 -11.15 5.81
C ASN A 167 -6.62 -9.71 6.32
N TRP A 168 -6.92 -8.74 5.45
CA TRP A 168 -7.05 -7.34 5.83
C TRP A 168 -8.12 -6.66 4.98
N ILE A 169 -8.98 -5.87 5.61
CA ILE A 169 -9.95 -5.01 4.96
C ILE A 169 -9.84 -3.62 5.60
N ASN A 170 -9.82 -2.58 4.77
CA ASN A 170 -9.87 -1.20 5.22
C ASN A 170 -10.87 -0.41 4.37
N ASN A 171 -11.77 0.31 5.03
CA ASN A 171 -12.62 1.30 4.37
C ASN A 171 -12.24 2.70 4.87
N SER A 172 -12.04 3.61 3.93
CA SER A 172 -11.61 4.98 4.24
C SER A 172 -12.57 6.02 3.68
N SER A 173 -12.69 7.13 4.40
CA SER A 173 -13.40 8.33 3.97
C SER A 173 -12.64 9.58 4.41
N LEU A 174 -12.82 10.70 3.70
CA LEU A 174 -12.19 11.97 4.05
C LEU A 174 -12.54 12.34 5.50
N ALA A 175 -11.53 12.72 6.29
CA ALA A 175 -11.78 13.25 7.61
C ALA A 175 -12.47 14.61 7.46
N THR A 176 -13.75 14.71 7.85
CA THR A 176 -14.39 16.01 8.04
C THR A 176 -13.58 16.78 9.08
N GLN A 177 -13.10 17.98 8.70
CA GLN A 177 -12.41 18.85 9.65
C GLN A 177 -13.33 19.10 10.83
N ALA A 178 -12.93 18.66 12.02
CA ALA A 178 -13.59 19.11 13.24
C ALA A 178 -13.25 20.60 13.38
N THR A 179 -14.25 21.46 13.27
CA THR A 179 -14.14 22.88 13.61
C THR A 179 -13.79 22.95 15.10
N THR A 180 -12.49 22.95 15.40
CA THR A 180 -12.03 23.19 16.77
C THR A 180 -12.20 24.69 17.00
N ALA A 181 -13.34 25.06 17.57
CA ALA A 181 -13.50 26.39 18.13
C ALA A 181 -12.47 26.54 19.25
N MET A 182 -11.49 27.43 19.04
CA MET A 182 -10.56 27.84 20.09
C MET A 182 -11.37 28.36 21.28
N ARG A 183 -11.10 27.81 22.46
CA ARG A 183 -11.36 28.45 23.74
C ARG A 183 -10.03 28.88 24.33
#